data_AF-A0A420W7U6-F1
#
_entry.id   AF-A0A420W7U6-F1
#
_cell.length_a   1.000
_cell.length_b   1.000
_cell.length_c   1.000
_cell.angle_alpha   90.00
_cell.angle_beta   90.00
_cell.angle_gamma   90.00
#
_symmetry.space_group_name_H-M   'P 1'
#
loop_
_entity.id
_entity.type
_entity.pdbx_description
1 polymer ?
#
loop_
_entity_poly.entity_id
_entity_poly.type
_entity_poly.pdbx_seq_one_letter_code
_entity_poly.pdbx_strand_id
1 'polypeptide(L)'
;MRVKTLSLLAGLLFAGSGVAMADQHPVPPNVIKNLPPQQQQCRVCHQQTTPKVYKEWARSRHAVANVRCFQCHGTLDDFHKTPPIEKCMACHFHEVETMQKKKPGMKCWDCHQEHVFQFHGSSVKNLKSAKDFNPAQY
;
A
#
# COMPACT_ATOMS: atom_id res chain seq x y z
N MET A 1 62.01 -3.98 -22.92
CA MET A 1 61.53 -2.80 -22.16
C MET A 1 60.13 -3.14 -21.66
N ARG A 2 59.94 -3.35 -20.35
CA ARG A 2 59.39 -2.36 -19.37
C ARG A 2 57.91 -2.05 -19.68
N VAL A 3 56.89 -2.21 -18.84
CA VAL A 3 56.70 -2.49 -17.41
C VAL A 3 55.25 -3.00 -17.25
N LYS A 4 55.00 -3.86 -16.26
CA LYS A 4 53.67 -4.22 -15.73
C LYS A 4 52.98 -2.99 -15.12
N THR A 5 51.72 -2.73 -15.45
CA THR A 5 50.80 -1.96 -14.60
C THR A 5 49.45 -2.68 -14.61
N LEU A 6 49.28 -3.64 -13.70
CA LEU A 6 48.54 -3.48 -12.45
C LEU A 6 47.06 -3.15 -12.67
N SER A 7 46.23 -4.16 -12.42
CA SER A 7 44.95 -4.11 -11.73
C SER A 7 44.57 -2.77 -11.13
N LEU A 8 43.42 -2.22 -11.52
CA LEU A 8 42.51 -1.46 -10.67
C LEU A 8 41.36 -0.94 -11.52
N LEU A 9 40.24 -1.66 -11.53
CA LEU A 9 38.87 -1.13 -11.66
C LEU A 9 37.85 -2.27 -11.44
N ALA A 10 38.11 -3.11 -10.44
CA ALA A 10 37.08 -3.88 -9.76
C ALA A 10 36.68 -3.07 -8.53
N GLY A 11 35.46 -2.54 -8.50
CA GLY A 11 34.90 -1.93 -7.29
C GLY A 11 34.41 -0.49 -7.46
N LEU A 12 33.39 -0.28 -8.29
CA LEU A 12 32.44 0.84 -8.22
C LEU A 12 31.25 0.33 -9.06
N LEU A 13 30.16 -0.19 -8.52
CA LEU A 13 29.13 0.52 -7.76
C LEU A 13 28.19 -0.54 -7.14
N PHE A 14 28.37 -0.86 -5.86
CA PHE A 14 27.35 -1.55 -5.03
C PHE A 14 26.61 -0.55 -4.13
N ALA A 15 26.46 0.70 -4.58
CA ALA A 15 25.72 1.72 -3.87
C ALA A 15 24.37 1.94 -4.56
N GLY A 16 23.38 1.09 -4.27
CA GLY A 16 22.08 1.23 -4.90
C GLY A 16 20.90 0.51 -4.25
N SER A 17 21.09 -0.36 -3.26
CA SER A 17 19.97 -1.11 -2.65
C SER A 17 19.37 -0.45 -1.41
N GLY A 18 19.81 0.77 -1.04
CA GLY A 18 19.50 1.37 0.26
C GLY A 18 18.18 2.13 0.38
N VAL A 19 17.38 2.28 -0.68
CA VAL A 19 16.20 3.18 -0.66
C VAL A 19 14.90 2.44 -1.03
N ALA A 20 14.56 1.37 -0.30
CA ALA A 20 13.24 0.75 -0.45
C ALA A 20 12.59 0.29 0.86
N MET A 21 13.18 0.59 2.02
CA MET A 21 12.75 0.02 3.30
C MET A 21 12.40 1.12 4.33
N ALA A 22 11.76 2.22 3.91
CA ALA A 22 11.42 3.33 4.81
C ALA A 22 10.48 2.95 5.97
N ASP A 23 9.80 1.80 5.89
CA ASP A 23 8.83 1.34 6.89
C ASP A 23 9.18 -0.01 7.56
N GLN A 24 10.45 -0.39 7.66
CA GLN A 24 10.80 -1.77 8.05
C GLN A 24 11.31 -2.01 9.46
N HIS A 25 11.47 -1.00 10.30
CA HIS A 25 11.75 -1.25 11.71
C HIS A 25 10.42 -1.28 12.48
N PRO A 26 9.92 -2.47 12.88
CA PRO A 26 8.73 -2.54 13.70
C PRO A 26 9.02 -1.88 15.04
N VAL A 27 8.32 -0.78 15.30
CA VAL A 27 8.30 -0.13 16.61
C VAL A 27 7.32 -0.87 17.54
N PRO A 28 7.62 -0.98 18.85
CA PRO A 28 6.70 -1.59 19.80
C PRO A 28 5.29 -0.96 19.77
N PRO A 29 4.21 -1.73 19.97
CA PRO A 29 2.84 -1.22 19.90
C PRO A 29 2.54 0.01 20.78
N ASN A 30 3.18 0.09 21.95
CA ASN A 30 3.07 1.22 22.87
C ASN A 30 3.75 2.50 22.37
N VAL A 31 4.67 2.40 21.41
CA VAL A 31 5.30 3.54 20.73
C VAL A 31 4.43 4.00 19.56
N ILE A 32 3.82 3.07 18.82
CA ILE A 32 2.99 3.37 17.63
C ILE A 32 1.86 4.36 17.96
N LYS A 33 1.22 4.22 19.13
CA LYS A 33 0.14 5.14 19.56
C LYS A 33 0.57 6.60 19.70
N ASN A 34 1.85 6.85 19.97
CA ASN A 34 2.39 8.18 20.19
C ASN A 34 3.05 8.74 18.93
N LEU A 35 3.04 8.00 17.81
CA LEU A 35 3.60 8.46 16.57
C LEU A 35 2.63 9.41 15.85
N PRO A 36 3.15 10.39 15.08
CA PRO A 36 2.36 11.14 14.14
C PRO A 36 1.48 10.21 13.28
N PRO A 37 0.25 10.59 12.93
CA PRO A 37 -0.66 9.79 12.11
C PRO A 37 -0.01 9.10 10.91
N GLN A 38 0.88 9.81 10.21
CA GLN A 38 1.56 9.32 9.01
C GLN A 38 2.56 8.18 9.31
N GLN A 39 3.05 8.13 10.55
CA GLN A 39 4.01 7.17 11.05
C GLN A 39 3.36 6.01 11.84
N GLN A 40 2.03 6.03 12.02
CA GLN A 40 1.32 4.93 12.69
C GLN A 40 1.39 3.65 11.83
N GLN A 41 2.08 2.63 12.34
CA GLN A 41 2.32 1.37 11.65
C GLN A 41 1.26 0.32 12.02
N CYS A 42 0.00 0.52 11.63
CA CYS A 42 -1.11 -0.41 11.94
C CYS A 42 -0.78 -1.88 11.59
N ARG A 43 -0.04 -2.08 10.50
CA ARG A 43 0.41 -3.41 10.05
C ARG A 43 1.22 -4.21 11.07
N VAL A 44 1.98 -3.56 11.96
CA VAL A 44 2.85 -4.26 12.94
C VAL A 44 2.02 -5.16 13.83
N CYS A 45 0.92 -4.65 14.38
CA CYS A 45 0.00 -5.45 15.18
C CYS A 45 -0.89 -6.30 14.29
N HIS A 46 -1.48 -5.73 13.23
CA HIS A 46 -2.50 -6.42 12.42
C HIS A 46 -1.98 -7.59 11.58
N GLN A 47 -0.67 -7.68 11.33
CA GLN A 47 -0.03 -8.89 10.81
C GLN A 47 -0.22 -10.10 11.72
N GLN A 48 -0.28 -9.87 13.04
CA GLN A 48 -0.37 -10.90 14.06
C GLN A 48 -1.80 -11.06 14.59
N THR A 49 -2.49 -9.95 14.86
CA THR A 49 -3.81 -9.94 15.49
C THR A 49 -4.95 -10.21 14.50
N THR A 50 -4.82 -9.77 13.25
CA THR A 50 -5.82 -9.98 12.19
C THR A 50 -5.16 -10.41 10.88
N PRO A 51 -4.45 -11.56 10.87
CA PRO A 51 -3.59 -11.95 9.75
C PRO A 51 -4.35 -12.12 8.43
N LYS A 52 -5.64 -12.50 8.48
CA LYS A 52 -6.49 -12.61 7.29
C LYS A 52 -6.71 -11.25 6.62
N VAL A 53 -7.19 -10.27 7.38
CA VAL A 53 -7.44 -8.90 6.91
C VAL A 53 -6.16 -8.26 6.39
N TYR A 54 -5.05 -8.42 7.13
CA TYR A 54 -3.75 -7.93 6.68
C TYR A 54 -3.34 -8.54 5.33
N LYS A 55 -3.51 -9.86 5.16
CA LYS A 55 -3.16 -10.55 3.90
C LYS A 55 -4.06 -10.14 2.74
N GLU A 56 -5.33 -9.84 2.98
CA GLU A 56 -6.23 -9.30 1.96
C GLU A 56 -5.76 -7.91 1.53
N TRP A 57 -5.56 -6.99 2.49
CA TRP A 57 -5.04 -5.65 2.21
C TRP A 57 -3.70 -5.72 1.47
N ALA A 58 -2.75 -6.52 1.95
CA ALA A 58 -1.41 -6.64 1.35
C ALA A 58 -1.42 -7.14 -0.10
N ARG A 59 -2.48 -7.83 -0.53
CA ARG A 59 -2.67 -8.30 -1.92
C ARG A 59 -3.50 -7.35 -2.78
N SER A 60 -4.04 -6.29 -2.19
CA SER A 60 -4.88 -5.32 -2.88
C SER A 60 -4.06 -4.33 -3.70
N ARG A 61 -4.72 -3.67 -4.67
CA ARG A 61 -4.10 -2.56 -5.40
C ARG A 61 -3.83 -1.34 -4.53
N HIS A 62 -4.60 -1.16 -3.46
CA HIS A 62 -4.35 -0.11 -2.48
C HIS A 62 -3.02 -0.32 -1.74
N ALA A 63 -2.67 -1.55 -1.35
CA ALA A 63 -1.35 -1.82 -0.79
C ALA A 63 -0.22 -1.59 -1.80
N VAL A 64 -0.39 -2.03 -3.06
CA VAL A 64 0.58 -1.77 -4.14
C VAL A 64 0.79 -0.26 -4.37
N ALA A 65 -0.27 0.53 -4.23
CA ALA A 65 -0.25 1.98 -4.34
C ALA A 65 0.18 2.70 -3.04
N ASN A 66 0.68 1.98 -2.03
CA ASN A 66 1.08 2.50 -0.73
C ASN A 66 -0.04 3.22 0.05
N VAL A 67 -1.30 2.89 -0.20
CA VAL A 67 -2.43 3.35 0.62
C VAL A 67 -2.45 2.55 1.94
N ARG A 68 -2.13 3.25 3.02
CA ARG A 68 -2.05 2.73 4.39
C ARG A 68 -3.44 2.66 5.02
N CYS A 69 -3.58 1.82 6.05
CA CYS A 69 -4.85 1.53 6.73
C CYS A 69 -5.59 2.81 7.18
N PHE A 70 -4.86 3.79 7.72
CA PHE A 70 -5.43 5.02 8.26
C PHE A 70 -6.00 5.97 7.20
N GLN A 71 -5.65 5.80 5.92
CA GLN A 71 -6.24 6.61 4.84
C GLN A 71 -7.74 6.33 4.71
N CYS A 72 -8.16 5.10 4.98
CA CYS A 72 -9.56 4.72 5.00
C CYS A 72 -10.11 4.73 6.43
N HIS A 73 -9.46 4.01 7.34
CA HIS A 73 -9.98 3.75 8.68
C HIS A 73 -9.69 4.85 9.69
N GLY A 74 -8.91 5.87 9.34
CA GLY A 74 -8.48 6.89 10.30
C GLY A 74 -7.36 6.41 11.22
N THR A 75 -6.97 7.30 12.12
CA THR A 75 -5.83 7.08 13.05
C THR A 75 -6.29 6.31 14.28
N LEU A 76 -5.38 6.02 15.20
CA LEU A 76 -5.76 5.43 16.49
C LEU A 76 -6.73 6.30 17.31
N ASP A 77 -6.72 7.62 17.13
CA ASP A 77 -7.61 8.55 17.84
C ASP A 77 -9.00 8.69 17.20
N ASP A 78 -9.12 8.36 15.92
CA ASP A 78 -10.33 8.51 15.10
C ASP A 78 -10.51 7.27 14.21
N PHE A 79 -10.51 6.10 14.84
CA PHE A 79 -10.58 4.84 14.12
C PHE A 79 -12.02 4.45 13.80
N HIS A 80 -12.30 4.23 12.51
CA HIS A 80 -13.55 3.68 12.01
C HIS A 80 -13.32 2.29 11.47
N LYS A 81 -13.91 1.28 12.12
CA LYS A 81 -13.87 -0.11 11.64
C LYS A 81 -14.39 -0.23 10.20
N THR A 82 -15.48 0.48 9.89
CA THR A 82 -15.98 0.66 8.52
C THR A 82 -15.75 2.11 8.13
N PRO A 83 -14.96 2.38 7.08
CA PRO A 83 -14.60 3.75 6.73
C PRO A 83 -15.79 4.51 6.14
N PRO A 84 -15.94 5.81 6.43
CA PRO A 84 -16.92 6.64 5.75
C PRO A 84 -16.58 6.77 4.26
N ILE A 85 -17.61 6.85 3.39
CA ILE A 85 -17.44 6.87 1.92
C ILE A 85 -16.62 8.07 1.44
N GLU A 86 -16.61 9.14 2.24
CA GLU A 86 -15.85 10.36 2.04
C GLU A 86 -14.34 10.10 2.00
N LYS A 87 -13.84 9.09 2.69
CA LYS A 87 -12.41 8.71 2.63
C LYS A 87 -12.05 8.15 1.26
N CYS A 88 -13.00 7.54 0.55
CA CYS A 88 -12.81 7.09 -0.83
C CYS A 88 -12.72 8.28 -1.79
N MET A 89 -13.47 9.36 -1.56
CA MET A 89 -13.52 10.53 -2.45
C MET A 89 -12.18 11.27 -2.56
N ALA A 90 -11.30 11.15 -1.56
CA ALA A 90 -9.97 11.74 -1.61
C ALA A 90 -9.13 11.23 -2.81
N CYS A 91 -9.42 10.03 -3.32
CA CYS A 91 -8.75 9.46 -4.49
C CYS A 91 -9.72 9.05 -5.62
N HIS A 92 -10.98 8.72 -5.28
CA HIS A 92 -12.00 8.17 -6.17
C HIS A 92 -13.25 9.07 -6.25
N PHE A 93 -13.05 10.38 -6.40
CA PHE A 93 -14.15 11.35 -6.41
C PHE A 93 -15.22 11.03 -7.47
N HIS A 94 -14.80 10.80 -8.71
CA HIS A 94 -15.71 10.60 -9.84
C HIS A 94 -16.46 9.27 -9.74
N GLU A 95 -15.80 8.22 -9.25
CA GLU A 95 -16.41 6.92 -9.01
C GLU A 95 -17.47 6.99 -7.90
N VAL A 96 -17.18 7.70 -6.80
CA VAL A 96 -18.13 7.89 -5.71
C VAL A 96 -19.33 8.71 -6.18
N GLU A 97 -19.11 9.85 -6.85
CA GLU A 97 -20.20 10.68 -7.37
C GLU A 97 -21.08 9.89 -8.36
N THR A 98 -20.45 9.21 -9.31
CA THR A 98 -21.18 8.39 -10.31
C THR A 98 -21.97 7.28 -9.64
N MET A 99 -21.37 6.58 -8.68
CA MET A 99 -22.02 5.47 -7.98
C MET A 99 -23.19 5.97 -7.14
N GLN A 100 -23.01 7.03 -6.36
CA GLN A 100 -24.09 7.62 -5.55
C GLN A 100 -25.24 8.15 -6.41
N LYS A 101 -24.94 8.75 -7.57
CA LYS A 101 -25.97 9.20 -8.52
C LYS A 101 -26.74 8.03 -9.14
N LYS A 102 -26.06 6.97 -9.54
CA LYS A 102 -26.68 5.81 -10.22
C LYS A 102 -27.36 4.85 -9.25
N LYS A 103 -26.84 4.73 -8.03
CA LYS A 103 -27.33 3.82 -6.98
C LYS A 103 -27.21 4.49 -5.60
N PRO A 104 -28.14 5.38 -5.25
CA PRO A 104 -28.14 6.03 -3.94
C PRO A 104 -28.14 5.01 -2.80
N GLY A 105 -27.32 5.26 -1.78
CA GLY A 105 -27.21 4.39 -0.60
C GLY A 105 -26.24 3.21 -0.75
N MET A 106 -25.87 2.82 -1.99
CA MET A 106 -24.88 1.78 -2.22
C MET A 106 -23.49 2.22 -1.73
N LYS A 107 -22.70 1.27 -1.25
CA LYS A 107 -21.33 1.44 -0.80
C LYS A 107 -20.38 0.75 -1.77
N CYS A 108 -19.13 1.21 -1.82
CA CYS A 108 -18.11 0.59 -2.66
C CYS A 108 -17.98 -0.90 -2.37
N TRP A 109 -18.05 -1.26 -1.08
CA TRP A 109 -17.83 -2.63 -0.66
C TRP A 109 -19.03 -3.57 -0.82
N ASP A 110 -20.19 -3.06 -1.24
CA ASP A 110 -21.31 -3.91 -1.62
C ASP A 110 -20.99 -4.73 -2.88
N CYS A 111 -19.99 -4.31 -3.66
CA CYS A 111 -19.44 -5.05 -4.80
C CYS A 111 -17.93 -5.30 -4.69
N HIS A 112 -17.16 -4.40 -4.08
CA HIS A 112 -15.73 -4.59 -3.83
C HIS A 112 -15.47 -5.24 -2.47
N GLN A 113 -14.59 -6.23 -2.37
CA GLN A 113 -14.28 -6.77 -1.04
C GLN A 113 -13.46 -5.74 -0.24
N GLU A 114 -13.80 -5.55 1.04
CA GLU A 114 -13.34 -4.45 1.93
C GLU A 114 -11.82 -4.32 2.07
N HIS A 115 -11.06 -5.35 1.70
CA HIS A 115 -9.60 -5.33 1.70
C HIS A 115 -9.03 -5.88 0.39
N VAL A 116 -9.86 -6.16 -0.61
CA VAL A 116 -9.48 -6.51 -1.99
C VAL A 116 -10.26 -5.60 -2.93
N PHE A 117 -9.75 -4.38 -3.06
CA PHE A 117 -10.31 -3.42 -4.00
C PHE A 117 -9.76 -3.64 -5.40
N GLN A 118 -10.66 -3.63 -6.36
CA GLN A 118 -10.37 -3.74 -7.77
C GLN A 118 -10.55 -2.37 -8.42
N PHE A 119 -9.71 -2.06 -9.39
CA PHE A 119 -9.83 -0.85 -10.17
C PHE A 119 -10.83 -1.07 -11.31
N HIS A 120 -11.76 -0.13 -11.48
CA HIS A 120 -12.58 -0.01 -12.68
C HIS A 120 -12.00 1.06 -13.57
N GLY A 121 -11.32 0.68 -14.64
CA GLY A 121 -10.95 1.63 -15.68
C GLY A 121 -10.59 0.94 -16.97
N SER A 122 -11.25 1.36 -18.04
CA SER A 122 -10.98 0.97 -19.42
C SER A 122 -9.83 1.76 -20.05
N SER A 123 -9.27 2.74 -19.33
CA SER A 123 -8.19 3.62 -19.79
C SER A 123 -6.79 2.97 -19.72
N VAL A 124 -6.64 1.84 -19.03
CA VAL A 124 -5.38 1.08 -18.97
C VAL A 124 -5.55 -0.19 -19.80
N LYS A 125 -5.14 -0.14 -21.07
CA LYS A 125 -5.34 -1.23 -22.04
C LYS A 125 -4.61 -2.54 -21.68
N ASN A 126 -3.62 -2.48 -20.79
CA ASN A 126 -2.77 -3.62 -20.41
C ASN A 126 -2.68 -3.75 -18.87
N LEU A 127 -3.80 -3.99 -18.20
CA LEU A 127 -3.80 -4.23 -16.76
C LEU A 127 -3.20 -5.61 -16.46
N LYS A 128 -1.93 -5.63 -16.04
CA LYS A 128 -1.27 -6.83 -15.51
C LYS A 128 -2.00 -7.29 -14.24
N SER A 129 -2.51 -8.51 -14.26
CA SER A 129 -3.19 -9.16 -13.14
C SER A 129 -2.18 -9.61 -12.07
N ALA A 130 -2.68 -10.14 -10.94
CA ALA A 130 -1.81 -10.75 -9.93
C ALA A 130 -1.01 -11.95 -10.47
N LYS A 131 -1.46 -12.59 -11.55
CA LYS A 131 -0.73 -13.69 -12.22
C LYS A 131 0.45 -13.19 -13.05
N ASP A 132 0.40 -11.91 -13.44
CA ASP A 132 1.45 -11.24 -14.23
C ASP A 132 2.48 -10.51 -13.32
N PHE A 133 2.28 -10.59 -12.01
CA PHE A 133 3.19 -10.06 -11.01
C PHE A 133 4.34 -11.06 -10.78
N ASN A 134 5.49 -10.81 -11.42
CA ASN A 134 6.75 -11.46 -11.06
C ASN A 134 7.42 -10.64 -9.94
N PRO A 135 7.70 -11.21 -8.76
CA PRO A 135 8.38 -10.51 -7.67
C PRO A 135 9.90 -10.35 -7.88
N ALA A 136 10.49 -10.98 -8.90
CA ALA A 136 11.93 -10.94 -9.19
C ALA A 136 12.36 -9.83 -10.18
N GLN A 137 11.42 -9.00 -10.65
CA GLN A 137 11.65 -7.89 -11.60
C GLN A 137 11.69 -6.51 -10.92
N TYR A 138 11.71 -6.48 -9.57
CA TYR A 138 11.83 -5.28 -8.74
C TYR A 138 12.79 -5.54 -7.58
#